data_AF-A0A914PA48-F1
#
_entry.id   AF-A0A914PA48-F1
#
_cell.length_a   1.000
_cell.length_b   1.000
_cell.length_c   1.000
_cell.angle_alpha   90.00
_cell.angle_beta   90.00
_cell.angle_gamma   90.00
#
_symmetry.space_group_name_H-M   'P 1'
#
loop_
_entity.id
_entity.type
_entity.pdbx_description
1 polymer ?
#
loop_
_entity_poly.entity_id
_entity_poly.type
_entity_poly.pdbx_seq_one_letter_code
_entity_poly.pdbx_strand_id
1 'polypeptide(L)'
;MFYVGIIDVVCLFVNGLATGIFMINGYVFCSSPVLLQSSGSLGLGLWIAACDVGMILGINRCFEMYNTHVACSLFDDRKVYLWLMIPTFHGFCAWLFSKPVFFNSFFMSWFFNPHIGYYPDDELVTLIQVFCICTFTTIAAGVYVYEQFFPVSNIFILIGSYAWICAHGFPSVIYVTMNRTVRKQFLRLLQRKTPAIYSSNVQPSQTTNNKVSNKA
;
A
#
# COMPACT_ATOMS: atom_id res chain seq x y z
N MET A 1 7.24 2.18 19.79
CA MET A 1 7.16 3.66 19.71
C MET A 1 8.38 4.28 19.05
N PHE A 2 9.60 4.15 19.60
CA PHE A 2 10.81 4.74 19.00
C PHE A 2 11.04 4.33 17.53
N TYR A 3 10.86 3.04 17.22
CA TYR A 3 11.01 2.52 15.86
C TYR A 3 10.01 3.13 14.85
N VAL A 4 8.75 3.33 15.26
CA VAL A 4 7.74 4.02 14.44
C VAL A 4 8.18 5.45 14.15
N GLY A 5 8.68 6.16 15.17
CA GLY A 5 9.17 7.53 15.01
C GLY A 5 10.32 7.65 14.02
N ILE A 6 11.24 6.66 13.98
CA ILE A 6 12.29 6.63 12.96
C ILE A 6 11.68 6.49 11.56
N ILE A 7 10.74 5.55 11.37
CA ILE A 7 10.10 5.33 10.07
C ILE A 7 9.35 6.58 9.62
N ASP A 8 8.59 7.23 10.50
CA ASP A 8 7.83 8.44 10.18
C ASP A 8 8.74 9.61 9.80
N VAL A 9 9.85 9.80 10.51
CA VAL A 9 10.85 10.83 10.16
C VAL A 9 11.41 10.59 8.76
N VAL A 10 11.80 9.35 8.43
CA VAL A 10 12.32 9.01 7.11
C VAL A 10 11.23 9.16 6.03
N CYS A 11 9.99 8.79 6.35
CA CYS A 11 8.83 8.95 5.49
C CYS A 11 8.56 10.43 5.15
N LEU A 12 8.70 11.33 6.13
CA LEU A 12 8.54 12.78 5.94
C LEU A 12 9.57 13.39 5.00
N PHE A 13 10.80 12.87 4.95
CA PHE A 13 11.79 13.33 3.98
C PHE A 13 11.34 13.09 2.55
N VAL A 14 10.72 11.94 2.26
CA VAL A 14 10.23 11.60 0.93
C VAL A 14 8.90 12.31 0.64
N ASN A 15 7.91 12.13 1.51
CA ASN A 15 6.55 12.59 1.27
C ASN A 15 6.39 14.10 1.48
N GLY A 16 7.22 14.73 2.31
CA GLY A 16 7.21 16.16 2.55
C GLY A 16 8.27 16.89 1.74
N LEU A 17 9.54 16.73 2.11
CA LEU A 17 10.65 17.53 1.56
C LEU A 17 10.87 17.26 0.06
N ALA A 18 11.01 16.00 -0.34
CA ALA A 18 11.24 15.64 -1.73
C ALA A 18 10.02 15.98 -2.60
N THR A 19 8.80 15.67 -2.15
CA THR A 19 7.55 16.10 -2.82
C THR A 19 7.49 17.61 -3.02
N GLY A 20 7.85 18.41 -2.00
CA GLY A 20 7.88 19.88 -2.10
C GLY A 20 8.89 20.38 -3.13
N ILE A 21 10.09 19.79 -3.17
CA ILE A 21 11.11 20.10 -4.19
C ILE A 21 10.60 19.72 -5.58
N PHE A 22 9.92 18.58 -5.72
CA PHE A 22 9.36 18.15 -7.01
C PHE A 22 8.25 19.06 -7.50
N MET A 23 7.46 19.59 -6.57
CA MET A 23 6.39 20.54 -6.86
C MET A 23 6.95 21.89 -7.36
N ILE A 24 7.97 22.44 -6.68
CA ILE A 24 8.57 23.73 -7.09
C ILE A 24 9.22 23.62 -8.48
N ASN A 25 9.85 22.48 -8.77
CA ASN A 25 10.50 22.24 -10.06
C ASN A 25 9.55 21.76 -11.17
N GLY A 26 8.27 21.54 -10.87
CA GLY A 26 7.29 21.06 -11.85
C GLY A 26 7.59 19.66 -12.39
N TYR A 27 8.20 18.77 -11.58
CA TYR A 27 8.61 17.47 -12.07
C TYR A 27 7.42 16.58 -12.46
N VAL A 28 7.55 15.96 -13.62
CA VAL A 28 6.68 14.91 -14.14
C VAL A 28 7.49 13.66 -14.44
N PHE A 29 6.82 12.53 -14.70
CA PHE A 29 7.47 11.25 -15.00
C PHE A 29 8.59 11.36 -16.06
N CYS A 30 8.37 12.17 -17.10
CA CYS A 30 9.32 12.35 -18.21
C CYS A 30 10.55 13.20 -17.88
N SER A 31 10.56 13.93 -16.76
CA SER A 31 11.69 14.83 -16.42
C SER A 31 12.88 14.05 -15.87
N SER A 32 12.63 13.22 -14.85
CA SER A 32 13.66 12.46 -14.13
C SER A 32 13.10 11.12 -13.66
N PRO A 33 12.90 10.15 -14.56
CA PRO A 33 12.17 8.92 -14.26
C PRO A 33 12.83 8.09 -13.15
N VAL A 34 14.17 8.01 -13.13
CA VAL A 34 14.91 7.24 -12.11
C VAL A 34 14.74 7.84 -10.71
N LEU A 35 14.79 9.17 -10.61
CA LEU A 35 14.70 9.88 -9.33
C LEU A 35 13.27 9.81 -8.77
N LEU A 36 12.26 10.02 -9.61
CA LEU A 36 10.85 9.89 -9.20
C LEU A 36 10.51 8.45 -8.83
N GLN A 37 10.97 7.48 -9.61
CA GLN A 37 10.77 6.06 -9.35
C GLN A 37 11.40 5.62 -8.04
N SER A 38 12.66 5.97 -7.80
CA SER A 38 13.37 5.60 -6.57
C SER A 38 12.72 6.22 -5.34
N SER A 39 12.32 7.49 -5.44
CA SER A 39 11.65 8.22 -4.37
C SER A 39 10.27 7.63 -4.07
N GLY A 40 9.50 7.31 -5.12
CA GLY A 40 8.17 6.73 -4.98
C GLY A 40 8.17 5.31 -4.43
N SER A 41 9.08 4.44 -4.90
CA SER A 41 9.25 3.10 -4.32
C SER A 41 9.67 3.18 -2.85
N LEU A 42 10.55 4.12 -2.49
CA LEU A 42 10.99 4.29 -1.11
C LEU A 42 9.84 4.79 -0.22
N GLY A 43 9.09 5.79 -0.68
CA GLY A 43 7.90 6.29 0.01
C GLY A 43 6.86 5.20 0.24
N LEU A 44 6.59 4.38 -0.78
CA LEU A 44 5.66 3.25 -0.68
C LEU A 44 6.16 2.17 0.30
N GLY A 45 7.44 1.80 0.24
CA GLY A 45 8.04 0.82 1.15
C GLY A 45 8.02 1.26 2.61
N LEU A 46 8.32 2.54 2.87
CA LEU A 46 8.24 3.14 4.21
C LEU A 46 6.81 3.24 4.73
N TRP A 47 5.85 3.57 3.86
CA TRP A 47 4.44 3.60 4.23
C TRP A 47 3.95 2.20 4.65
N ILE A 48 4.28 1.18 3.86
CA ILE A 48 3.96 -0.22 4.19
C ILE A 48 4.58 -0.63 5.54
N ALA A 49 5.86 -0.33 5.75
CA ALA A 49 6.53 -0.63 7.01
C ALA A 49 5.89 0.09 8.21
N ALA A 50 5.51 1.37 8.05
CA ALA A 50 4.84 2.14 9.09
C ALA A 50 3.51 1.50 9.50
N CYS A 51 2.72 1.07 8.51
CA CYS A 51 1.45 0.38 8.74
C CYS A 51 1.62 -0.94 9.51
N ASP A 52 2.60 -1.76 9.13
CA ASP A 52 2.84 -3.05 9.78
C ASP A 52 3.31 -2.89 11.23
N VAL A 53 4.21 -1.92 11.50
CA VAL A 53 4.65 -1.63 12.87
C VAL A 53 3.48 -1.10 13.70
N GLY A 54 2.65 -0.22 13.13
CA GLY A 54 1.43 0.27 13.78
C GLY A 54 0.48 -0.87 14.15
N MET A 55 0.33 -1.86 13.27
CA MET A 55 -0.50 -3.04 13.54
C MET A 55 0.08 -3.93 14.65
N ILE A 56 1.39 -4.21 14.64
CA ILE A 56 2.07 -4.98 15.69
C ILE A 56 1.92 -4.29 17.05
N LEU A 57 2.06 -2.97 17.07
CA LEU A 57 1.88 -2.17 18.27
C LEU A 57 0.44 -2.22 18.79
N GLY A 58 -0.55 -2.13 17.90
CA GLY A 58 -1.96 -2.30 18.27
C GLY A 58 -2.23 -3.69 18.88
N ILE A 59 -1.66 -4.74 18.29
CA ILE A 59 -1.74 -6.11 18.83
C ILE A 59 -1.10 -6.20 20.21
N ASN A 60 0.08 -5.60 20.40
CA ASN A 60 0.73 -5.54 21.72
C ASN A 60 -0.18 -4.90 22.77
N ARG A 61 -0.84 -3.79 22.44
CA ARG A 61 -1.80 -3.12 23.34
C ARG A 61 -3.03 -3.98 23.63
N CYS A 62 -3.55 -4.69 22.63
CA CYS A 62 -4.67 -5.62 22.83
C CYS A 62 -4.30 -6.76 23.80
N PHE A 63 -3.10 -7.32 23.68
CA PHE A 63 -2.65 -8.38 24.59
C PHE A 63 -2.34 -7.86 25.99
N GLU A 64 -1.78 -6.66 26.14
CA GLU A 64 -1.58 -6.03 27.45
C GLU A 64 -2.92 -5.84 28.19
N MET A 65 -3.99 -5.48 27.47
CA MET A 65 -5.34 -5.32 28.04
C MET A 65 -6.07 -6.66 28.29
N TYR A 66 -5.84 -7.68 27.46
CA TYR A 66 -6.49 -8.98 27.63
C TYR A 66 -5.82 -9.84 28.71
N ASN A 67 -4.50 -10.01 28.63
CA ASN A 67 -3.71 -10.76 29.60
C ASN A 67 -2.23 -10.36 29.53
N THR A 68 -1.77 -9.65 30.56
CA THR A 68 -0.39 -9.16 30.67
C THR A 68 0.66 -10.28 30.59
N HIS A 69 0.37 -11.50 31.05
CA HIS A 69 1.31 -12.62 30.94
C HIS A 69 1.54 -13.07 29.49
N VAL A 70 0.50 -13.00 28.65
CA VAL A 70 0.61 -13.33 27.21
C VAL A 70 1.38 -12.24 26.50
N ALA A 71 1.14 -10.97 26.84
CA ALA A 71 1.87 -9.84 26.29
C ALA A 71 3.38 -9.94 26.61
N CYS A 72 3.75 -10.17 27.87
CA CYS A 72 5.13 -10.38 28.27
C CYS A 72 5.76 -11.58 27.54
N SER A 73 5.04 -12.70 27.39
CA SER A 73 5.59 -13.86 26.68
C SER A 73 5.84 -13.60 25.18
N LEU A 74 4.98 -12.83 24.52
CA LEU A 74 5.04 -12.61 23.07
C LEU A 74 5.94 -11.42 22.67
N PHE A 75 5.96 -10.37 23.48
CA PHE A 75 6.61 -9.08 23.19
C PHE A 75 7.77 -8.72 24.12
N ASP A 76 8.25 -9.66 24.95
CA ASP A 76 9.41 -9.44 25.82
C ASP A 76 10.63 -8.92 25.06
N ASP A 77 11.41 -8.03 25.70
CA ASP A 77 12.50 -7.22 25.14
C ASP A 77 13.18 -7.77 23.88
N ARG A 78 13.73 -8.99 23.95
CA ARG A 78 14.49 -9.59 22.85
C ARG A 78 13.61 -10.06 21.68
N LYS A 79 12.39 -10.50 21.96
CA LYS A 79 11.42 -10.99 20.97
C LYS A 79 10.81 -9.85 20.18
N VAL A 80 10.66 -8.66 20.79
CA VAL A 80 10.17 -7.46 20.09
C VAL A 80 11.04 -7.14 18.86
N TYR A 81 12.36 -7.29 18.96
CA TYR A 81 13.25 -7.07 17.82
C TYR A 81 13.00 -8.07 16.68
N LEU A 82 12.67 -9.33 17.00
CA LEU A 82 12.31 -10.32 15.97
C LEU A 82 10.98 -9.97 15.29
N TRP A 83 9.99 -9.47 16.05
CA TRP A 83 8.74 -8.97 15.49
C TRP A 83 8.96 -7.74 14.59
N LEU A 84 9.89 -6.86 14.96
CA LEU A 84 10.24 -5.68 14.17
C LEU A 84 11.01 -6.01 12.88
N MET A 85 11.64 -7.18 12.77
CA MET A 85 12.26 -7.61 11.50
C MET A 85 11.22 -7.81 10.39
N ILE A 86 9.99 -8.20 10.73
CA ILE A 86 8.94 -8.49 9.75
C ILE A 86 8.56 -7.22 8.95
N PRO A 87 8.18 -6.09 9.59
CA PRO A 87 7.92 -4.83 8.88
C PRO A 87 9.12 -4.32 8.07
N THR A 88 10.34 -4.43 8.63
CA THR A 88 11.56 -3.94 7.95
C THR A 88 11.81 -4.72 6.68
N PHE A 89 11.67 -6.04 6.75
CA PHE A 89 11.83 -6.92 5.60
C PHE A 89 10.73 -6.69 4.56
N HIS A 90 9.47 -6.57 5.00
CA HIS A 90 8.35 -6.32 4.10
C HIS A 90 8.48 -4.97 3.37
N GLY A 91 8.81 -3.89 4.10
CA GLY A 91 9.06 -2.57 3.50
C GLY A 91 10.26 -2.58 2.55
N PHE A 92 11.33 -3.29 2.87
CA PHE A 92 12.49 -3.44 2.00
C PHE A 92 12.18 -4.23 0.72
N CYS A 93 11.44 -5.34 0.84
CA CYS A 93 10.95 -6.07 -0.32
C CYS A 93 10.03 -5.20 -1.18
N ALA A 94 9.14 -4.42 -0.56
CA ALA A 94 8.29 -3.49 -1.29
C ALA A 94 9.09 -2.41 -2.02
N TRP A 95 10.16 -1.91 -1.43
CA TRP A 95 11.05 -0.94 -2.09
C TRP A 95 11.67 -1.51 -3.38
N LEU A 96 12.11 -2.77 -3.37
CA LEU A 96 12.78 -3.40 -4.51
C LEU A 96 11.83 -3.98 -5.57
N PHE A 97 10.69 -4.55 -5.15
CA PHE A 97 9.84 -5.37 -6.02
C PHE A 97 8.45 -4.78 -6.29
N SER A 98 8.00 -3.79 -5.52
CA SER A 98 6.68 -3.21 -5.76
C SER A 98 6.68 -2.27 -6.95
N LYS A 99 5.51 -2.14 -7.58
CA LYS A 99 5.28 -1.11 -8.59
C LYS A 99 5.47 0.26 -7.93
N PRO A 100 6.42 1.08 -8.41
CA PRO A 100 6.64 2.43 -7.88
C PRO A 100 5.39 3.29 -8.06
N VAL A 101 5.16 4.21 -7.13
CA VAL A 101 4.28 5.35 -7.34
C VAL A 101 5.07 6.47 -8.02
N PHE A 102 4.43 7.22 -8.91
CA PHE A 102 5.04 8.33 -9.62
C PHE A 102 4.41 9.65 -9.18
N PHE A 103 5.27 10.62 -8.89
CA PHE A 103 4.83 11.97 -8.58
C PHE A 103 4.39 12.69 -9.87
N ASN A 104 3.27 13.40 -9.79
CA ASN A 104 2.81 14.27 -10.86
C ASN A 104 2.55 15.67 -10.30
N SER A 105 3.34 16.65 -10.74
CA SER A 105 3.21 18.04 -10.28
C SER A 105 1.91 18.72 -10.72
N PHE A 106 1.24 18.28 -11.80
CA PHE A 106 -0.04 18.85 -12.22
C PHE A 106 -1.16 18.55 -11.22
N PHE A 107 -1.14 17.35 -10.64
CA PHE A 107 -2.13 16.89 -9.66
C PHE A 107 -1.59 16.92 -8.22
N MET A 108 -0.35 17.39 -8.05
CA MET A 108 0.32 17.59 -6.76
C MET A 108 0.31 16.34 -5.87
N SER A 109 0.35 15.14 -6.47
CA SER A 109 0.17 13.88 -5.75
C SER A 109 0.91 12.71 -6.44
N TRP A 110 0.94 11.58 -5.74
CA TRP A 110 1.61 10.35 -6.14
C TRP A 110 0.60 9.33 -6.66
N PHE A 111 0.85 8.76 -7.84
CA PHE A 111 -0.08 7.85 -8.51
C PHE A 111 0.60 6.57 -8.95
N PHE A 112 -0.13 5.45 -8.90
CA PHE A 112 0.34 4.18 -9.45
C PHE A 112 0.34 4.14 -10.98
N ASN A 113 -0.53 4.92 -11.62
CA ASN A 113 -0.53 5.11 -13.07
C ASN A 113 0.18 6.44 -13.40
N PRO A 114 1.27 6.45 -14.19
CA PRO A 114 1.93 7.69 -14.59
C PRO A 114 1.16 8.46 -15.69
N HIS A 115 0.20 7.83 -16.39
CA HIS A 115 -0.55 8.41 -17.51
C HIS A 115 -1.96 8.90 -17.12
N ILE A 116 -2.10 9.44 -15.92
CA ILE A 116 -3.40 9.92 -15.43
C ILE A 116 -3.95 10.99 -16.40
N GLY A 117 -5.19 10.80 -16.85
CA GLY A 117 -5.86 11.67 -17.84
C GLY A 117 -5.79 11.20 -19.31
N TYR A 118 -5.01 10.16 -19.65
CA TYR A 118 -4.98 9.60 -21.02
C TYR A 118 -5.74 8.28 -21.15
N TYR A 119 -5.83 7.50 -20.07
CA TYR A 119 -6.64 6.28 -19.97
C TYR A 119 -7.73 6.48 -18.91
N PRO A 120 -9.00 6.15 -19.19
CA PRO A 120 -10.04 6.16 -18.18
C PRO A 120 -9.82 4.99 -17.22
N ASP A 121 -9.17 5.26 -16.10
CA ASP A 121 -9.13 4.34 -14.97
C ASP A 121 -10.47 4.43 -14.20
N ASP A 122 -10.84 3.39 -13.43
CA ASP A 122 -12.02 3.39 -12.56
C ASP A 122 -11.84 4.36 -11.37
N GLU A 123 -11.68 5.66 -11.63
CA GLU A 123 -11.42 6.72 -10.65
C GLU A 123 -12.45 6.75 -9.52
N LEU A 124 -13.71 6.42 -9.84
CA LEU A 124 -14.79 6.33 -8.86
C LEU A 124 -14.51 5.28 -7.77
N VAL A 125 -13.91 4.14 -8.11
CA VAL A 125 -13.62 3.06 -7.15
C VAL A 125 -12.50 3.49 -6.21
N THR A 126 -11.45 4.12 -6.75
CA THR A 126 -10.33 4.66 -5.95
C THR A 126 -10.77 5.81 -5.06
N LEU A 127 -11.67 6.68 -5.54
CA LEU A 127 -12.24 7.78 -4.77
C LEU A 127 -13.11 7.26 -3.61
N ILE A 128 -13.99 6.29 -3.89
CA ILE A 128 -14.81 5.64 -2.85
C ILE A 128 -13.93 4.96 -1.81
N GLN A 129 -12.87 4.27 -2.24
CA GLN A 129 -11.91 3.66 -1.34
C GLN A 129 -11.24 4.68 -0.43
N VAL A 130 -10.67 5.76 -0.99
CA VAL A 130 -10.00 6.81 -0.20
C VAL A 130 -10.99 7.48 0.75
N PHE A 131 -12.22 7.77 0.32
CA PHE A 131 -13.27 8.32 1.17
C PHE A 131 -13.61 7.41 2.36
N CYS A 132 -13.72 6.09 2.14
CA CYS A 132 -13.95 5.12 3.20
C CYS A 132 -12.77 5.06 4.18
N ILE A 133 -11.53 4.96 3.69
CA ILE A 133 -10.32 4.92 4.53
C ILE A 133 -10.23 6.17 5.41
N CYS A 134 -10.41 7.36 4.82
CA CYS A 134 -10.32 8.63 5.53
C CYS A 134 -11.40 8.76 6.62
N THR A 135 -12.61 8.27 6.37
CA THR A 135 -13.69 8.29 7.37
C THR A 135 -13.33 7.44 8.58
N PHE A 136 -12.85 6.21 8.38
CA PHE A 136 -12.43 5.34 9.49
C PHE A 136 -11.21 5.91 10.24
N THR A 137 -10.27 6.50 9.51
CA THR A 137 -9.08 7.14 10.10
C THR A 137 -9.47 8.37 10.93
N THR A 138 -10.43 9.16 10.48
CA THR A 138 -10.96 10.33 11.21
C THR A 138 -11.67 9.91 12.49
N ILE A 139 -12.46 8.83 12.45
CA ILE A 139 -13.12 8.28 13.63
C ILE A 139 -12.07 7.78 14.64
N ALA A 140 -11.05 7.05 14.19
CA ALA A 140 -9.97 6.57 15.05
C ALA A 140 -9.19 7.74 15.69
N ALA A 141 -8.88 8.78 14.92
CA ALA A 141 -8.22 9.99 15.43
C ALA A 141 -9.09 10.75 16.46
N GLY A 142 -10.40 10.87 16.21
CA GLY A 142 -11.34 11.51 17.14
C GLY A 142 -11.46 10.76 18.47
N VAL A 143 -11.48 9.43 18.43
CA VAL A 143 -11.44 8.60 19.65
C VAL A 143 -10.11 8.82 20.39
N TYR A 144 -8.97 8.82 19.70
CA TYR A 144 -7.67 9.08 20.32
C TYR A 144 -7.60 10.44 21.03
N VAL A 145 -8.16 11.49 20.42
CA VAL A 145 -8.21 12.82 21.04
C VAL A 145 -9.14 12.81 22.26
N TYR A 146 -10.29 12.14 22.20
CA TYR A 146 -11.19 11.97 23.35
C TYR A 146 -10.51 11.27 24.52
N GLU A 147 -9.70 10.25 24.21
CA GLU A 147 -8.93 9.48 25.19
C GLU A 147 -7.89 10.31 25.95
N GLN A 148 -7.47 11.43 25.38
CA GLN A 148 -6.46 12.30 25.95
C GLN A 148 -7.02 13.30 26.97
N PHE A 149 -8.34 13.54 26.98
CA PHE A 149 -8.98 14.53 27.85
C PHE A 149 -9.87 13.93 28.95
N PHE A 150 -10.33 12.69 28.80
CA PHE A 150 -11.24 12.04 29.74
C PHE A 150 -10.71 10.68 30.21
N PRO A 151 -10.98 10.24 31.46
CA PRO A 151 -10.58 8.92 31.92
C PRO A 151 -11.31 7.84 31.11
N VAL A 152 -10.54 7.05 30.38
CA VAL A 152 -11.06 6.18 29.32
C VAL A 152 -11.34 4.78 29.82
N SER A 153 -12.51 4.25 29.48
CA SER A 153 -12.84 2.82 29.61
C SER A 153 -12.21 2.01 28.46
N ASN A 154 -11.73 0.80 28.75
CA ASN A 154 -11.07 -0.10 27.79
C ASN A 154 -11.86 -0.31 26.47
N ILE A 155 -13.18 -0.09 26.46
CA ILE A 155 -14.02 -0.21 25.28
C ILE A 155 -13.66 0.82 24.20
N PHE A 156 -13.36 2.07 24.58
CA PHE A 156 -13.07 3.13 23.61
C PHE A 156 -11.73 2.90 22.89
N ILE A 157 -10.72 2.43 23.62
CA ILE A 157 -9.39 2.08 23.08
C ILE A 157 -9.52 0.94 22.06
N LEU A 158 -10.38 -0.04 22.38
CA LEU A 158 -10.68 -1.15 21.50
C LEU A 158 -11.35 -0.66 20.21
N ILE A 159 -12.35 0.23 20.31
CA ILE A 159 -13.06 0.80 19.16
C ILE A 159 -12.09 1.57 18.25
N GLY A 160 -11.21 2.40 18.80
CA GLY A 160 -10.19 3.12 18.02
C GLY A 160 -9.25 2.16 17.28
N SER A 161 -8.81 1.09 17.96
CA SER A 161 -7.92 0.08 17.40
C SER A 161 -8.58 -0.76 16.30
N TYR A 162 -9.85 -1.14 16.46
CA TYR A 162 -10.60 -1.87 15.42
C TYR A 162 -10.94 -0.97 14.23
N ALA A 163 -11.32 0.30 14.46
CA ALA A 163 -11.56 1.25 13.39
C ALA A 163 -10.31 1.45 12.51
N TRP A 164 -9.13 1.48 13.14
CA TRP A 164 -7.83 1.53 12.45
C TRP A 164 -7.55 0.28 11.60
N ILE A 165 -7.75 -0.94 12.16
CA ILE A 165 -7.58 -2.19 11.41
C ILE A 165 -8.54 -2.26 10.22
N CYS A 166 -9.80 -1.83 10.41
CA CYS A 166 -10.79 -1.75 9.36
C CYS A 166 -10.37 -0.80 8.24
N ALA A 167 -9.76 0.35 8.57
CA ALA A 167 -9.28 1.31 7.57
C ALA A 167 -8.28 0.68 6.57
N HIS A 168 -7.48 -0.30 7.03
CA HIS A 168 -6.51 -1.01 6.17
C HIS A 168 -7.08 -2.28 5.51
N GLY A 169 -8.06 -2.96 6.13
CA GLY A 169 -8.65 -4.19 5.58
C GLY A 169 -9.77 -3.97 4.55
N PHE A 170 -10.55 -2.90 4.70
CA PHE A 170 -11.72 -2.62 3.87
C PHE A 170 -11.40 -2.35 2.37
N PRO A 171 -10.27 -1.70 2.01
CA PRO A 171 -9.89 -1.49 0.61
C PRO A 171 -9.82 -2.77 -0.22
N SER A 172 -9.24 -3.84 0.34
CA SER A 172 -9.13 -5.14 -0.33
C SER A 172 -10.49 -5.76 -0.61
N VAL A 173 -11.45 -5.61 0.31
CA VAL A 173 -12.82 -6.11 0.16
C VAL A 173 -13.59 -5.30 -0.88
N ILE A 174 -13.45 -3.96 -0.86
CA ILE A 174 -14.07 -3.08 -1.86
C ILE A 174 -13.54 -3.41 -3.25
N TYR A 175 -12.22 -3.57 -3.43
CA TYR A 175 -11.63 -3.90 -4.72
C TYR A 175 -12.15 -5.23 -5.30
N VAL A 176 -12.23 -6.28 -4.48
CA VAL A 176 -12.71 -7.60 -4.92
C VAL A 176 -14.22 -7.60 -5.21
N THR A 177 -15.01 -6.79 -4.51
CA THR A 177 -16.46 -6.73 -4.69
C THR A 177 -16.89 -5.83 -5.86
N MET A 178 -16.27 -4.65 -6.00
CA MET A 178 -16.66 -3.62 -6.97
C MET A 178 -15.89 -3.65 -8.28
N ASN A 179 -14.64 -4.11 -8.34
CA ASN A 179 -13.92 -4.18 -9.61
C ASN A 179 -14.30 -5.45 -10.38
N ARG A 180 -15.10 -5.30 -11.45
CA ARG A 180 -15.61 -6.43 -12.24
C ARG A 180 -14.52 -7.29 -12.87
N THR A 181 -13.37 -6.69 -13.21
CA THR A 181 -12.23 -7.37 -13.82
C THR A 181 -11.49 -8.21 -12.79
N VAL A 182 -11.18 -7.62 -11.63
CA VAL A 182 -10.54 -8.31 -10.49
C VAL A 182 -11.45 -9.41 -9.96
N ARG A 183 -12.75 -9.17 -9.81
CA ARG A 183 -13.73 -10.17 -9.36
C ARG A 183 -13.78 -11.38 -10.29
N LYS A 184 -13.75 -11.17 -11.62
CA LYS A 184 -13.71 -12.27 -12.60
C LYS A 184 -12.40 -13.06 -12.51
N GLN A 185 -11.26 -12.39 -12.34
CA GLN A 185 -9.97 -13.07 -12.18
C GLN A 185 -9.88 -13.82 -10.85
N PHE A 186 -10.34 -13.23 -9.76
CA PHE A 186 -10.38 -13.83 -8.43
C PHE A 186 -11.32 -15.04 -8.38
N LEU A 187 -12.51 -14.95 -8.96
CA LEU A 187 -13.43 -16.09 -9.11
C LEU A 187 -12.83 -17.19 -10.00
N ARG A 188 -12.09 -16.84 -11.06
CA ARG A 188 -11.35 -17.82 -11.87
C ARG A 188 -10.22 -18.51 -11.10
N LEU A 189 -9.53 -17.79 -10.21
CA LEU A 189 -8.50 -18.36 -9.33
C LEU A 189 -9.12 -19.31 -8.28
N LEU A 190 -10.27 -18.96 -7.71
CA LEU A 190 -11.02 -19.83 -6.79
C LEU A 190 -11.63 -21.06 -7.50
N GLN A 191 -12.02 -20.93 -8.76
CA GLN A 191 -12.59 -22.02 -9.57
C GLN A 191 -11.52 -22.93 -10.20
N ARG A 192 -10.25 -22.51 -10.26
CA ARG A 192 -9.14 -23.38 -10.68
C ARG A 192 -8.65 -24.22 -9.50
N LYS A 193 -9.23 -25.41 -9.34
CA LYS A 193 -8.43 -26.58 -8.88
C LYS A 193 -7.31 -26.77 -9.91
N THR A 194 -6.05 -26.71 -9.45
CA THR A 194 -4.76 -27.20 -10.02
C THR A 194 -4.62 -27.31 -11.57
N PRO A 195 -3.54 -26.79 -12.20
CA PRO A 195 -3.50 -26.53 -13.63
C PRO A 195 -3.45 -27.80 -14.48
N ALA A 196 -4.25 -27.85 -15.55
CA ALA A 196 -3.94 -28.70 -16.70
C ALA A 196 -2.68 -28.15 -17.38
N ILE A 197 -1.66 -29.00 -17.48
CA ILE A 197 -0.40 -28.78 -18.19
C ILE A 197 -0.72 -28.26 -19.60
N TYR A 198 -0.29 -27.03 -19.90
CA TYR A 198 -0.35 -26.49 -21.26
C TYR A 198 0.76 -27.16 -22.08
N SER A 199 0.37 -28.16 -22.88
CA SER A 199 1.24 -28.75 -23.89
C SER A 199 1.50 -27.69 -24.96
N SER A 200 2.76 -27.27 -25.09
CA SER A 200 3.22 -26.37 -26.13
C SER A 200 3.22 -27.11 -27.47
N ASN A 201 2.11 -27.05 -28.21
CA ASN A 201 2.13 -27.27 -29.65
C ASN A 201 2.57 -25.96 -30.32
N VAL A 202 3.88 -25.84 -30.50
CA VAL A 202 4.50 -24.90 -31.44
C VAL A 202 4.02 -25.27 -32.85
N GLN A 203 3.12 -24.47 -33.43
CA GLN A 203 2.90 -24.49 -34.87
C GLN A 203 3.94 -23.59 -35.56
N PRO A 204 4.58 -24.05 -36.65
CA PRO A 204 5.70 -23.36 -37.28
C PRO A 204 5.25 -22.07 -37.97
N SER A 205 6.09 -21.04 -37.84
CA SER A 205 6.03 -19.78 -38.55
C SER A 205 6.00 -20.00 -40.07
N GLN A 206 4.87 -19.66 -40.71
CA GLN A 206 4.82 -19.53 -42.15
C GLN A 206 5.44 -18.20 -42.57
N THR A 207 6.67 -18.29 -43.07
CA THR A 207 7.36 -17.26 -43.82
C THR A 207 6.66 -17.07 -45.17
N THR A 208 5.84 -16.04 -45.32
CA THR A 208 5.46 -15.54 -46.65
C THR A 208 6.38 -14.40 -47.05
N ASN A 209 7.40 -14.80 -47.81
CA ASN A 209 8.17 -13.96 -48.72
C ASN A 209 7.26 -13.35 -49.81
N ASN A 210 7.77 -12.27 -50.41
CA ASN A 210 7.43 -11.64 -51.69
C ASN A 210 6.52 -10.40 -51.56
N LYS A 211 6.78 -9.27 -52.23
CA LYS A 211 7.76 -8.94 -53.28
C LYS A 211 7.83 -7.41 -53.38
N VAL A 212 9.05 -6.91 -53.53
CA VAL A 212 9.34 -5.60 -54.13
C VAL A 212 8.78 -5.58 -55.56
N SER A 213 8.04 -4.53 -55.93
CA SER A 213 7.88 -4.16 -57.33
C SER A 213 7.74 -2.64 -57.46
N ASN A 214 8.76 -2.06 -58.09
CA ASN A 214 8.77 -0.75 -58.72
C ASN A 214 7.68 -0.61 -59.79
N LYS A 215 7.26 0.65 -60.01
CA LYS A 215 6.86 1.35 -61.27
C LYS A 215 5.89 2.47 -60.85
N ALA A 216 5.93 3.68 -61.37
CA ALA A 216 6.83 4.43 -62.25
C ALA A 216 6.47 5.91 -62.01
#